data_AF-A0A356XCT9-F1
#
_entry.id   AF-A0A356XCT9-F1
#
_cell.length_a   1.000
_cell.length_b   1.000
_cell.length_c   1.000
_cell.angle_alpha   90.00
_cell.angle_beta   90.00
_cell.angle_gamma   90.00
#
_symmetry.space_group_name_H-M   'P 1'
#
loop_
_entity.id
_entity.type
_entity.pdbx_description
1 polymer ?
#
loop_
_entity_poly.entity_id
_entity_poly.type
_entity_poly.pdbx_seq_one_letter_code
_entity_poly.pdbx_strand_id
1 'polypeptide(L)'
;MNPEFALRVLCQSLERHNRKMRLLIPAGTHEISPTHMAAIEAMTRVVEARDHDIGHHIERIQKYVRLLAVRLKKSRRYLDQIDDQFIFDVYHASPLHDIGKIAIPDEILLKKGKLSKQEFDVMKTHTILGALNLLYIQELYPDNSFINAGIEITRSHHE
;
A
#
# COMPACT_ATOMS: atom_id res chain seq x y z
N MET A 1 -18.78 -37.20 -24.45
CA MET A 1 -18.94 -35.82 -23.91
C MET A 1 -17.59 -35.13 -24.03
N ASN A 2 -17.49 -33.95 -24.65
CA ASN A 2 -16.21 -33.30 -24.87
C ASN A 2 -15.62 -32.77 -23.53
N PRO A 3 -14.45 -33.24 -23.07
CA PRO A 3 -13.85 -32.80 -21.82
C PRO A 3 -13.56 -31.29 -21.76
N GLU A 4 -13.27 -30.64 -22.89
CA GLU A 4 -13.10 -29.17 -22.94
C GLU A 4 -14.41 -28.43 -22.64
N PHE A 5 -15.54 -28.99 -23.08
CA PHE A 5 -16.85 -28.39 -22.82
C PHE A 5 -17.20 -28.47 -21.34
N ALA A 6 -16.92 -29.60 -20.70
CA ALA A 6 -17.12 -29.78 -19.26
C ALA A 6 -16.22 -28.84 -18.44
N LEU A 7 -14.95 -28.68 -18.83
CA LEU A 7 -14.02 -27.74 -18.19
C LEU A 7 -14.50 -26.29 -18.30
N ARG A 8 -14.97 -25.89 -19.48
CA ARG A 8 -15.48 -24.53 -19.72
C ARG A 8 -16.72 -24.20 -18.87
N VAL A 9 -17.64 -25.16 -18.74
CA VAL A 9 -18.83 -25.01 -17.89
C VAL A 9 -18.44 -24.92 -16.41
N LEU A 10 -17.45 -25.70 -15.96
CA LEU A 10 -16.95 -25.66 -14.59
C LEU A 10 -16.29 -24.32 -14.26
N CYS A 11 -15.43 -23.80 -15.13
CA CYS A 11 -14.82 -22.47 -14.97
C CYS A 11 -15.88 -21.35 -14.91
N GLN A 12 -16.88 -21.39 -15.80
CA GLN A 12 -17.98 -20.41 -15.75
C GLN A 12 -18.79 -20.49 -14.46
N SER A 13 -18.99 -21.71 -13.92
CA SER A 13 -19.68 -21.91 -12.65
C SER A 13 -18.87 -21.35 -11.48
N LEU A 14 -17.55 -21.61 -11.44
CA LEU A 14 -16.61 -21.05 -10.47
C LEU A 14 -16.61 -19.52 -10.48
N GLU A 15 -16.55 -18.89 -11.66
CA GLU A 15 -16.57 -17.43 -11.77
C GLU A 15 -17.91 -16.82 -11.31
N ARG A 16 -19.04 -17.49 -11.59
CA ARG A 16 -20.35 -17.05 -11.09
C ARG A 16 -20.41 -17.17 -9.57
N HIS A 17 -19.85 -18.24 -9.01
CA HIS A 17 -19.80 -18.44 -7.57
C HIS A 17 -18.93 -17.38 -6.88
N ASN A 18 -17.74 -17.10 -7.43
CA ASN A 18 -16.83 -16.06 -6.95
C ASN A 18 -17.47 -14.67 -6.99
N ARG A 19 -18.19 -14.33 -8.07
CA ARG A 19 -18.96 -13.08 -8.16
C ARG A 19 -20.03 -13.00 -7.09
N LYS A 20 -20.77 -14.08 -6.85
CA LYS A 20 -21.82 -14.12 -5.83
C LYS A 20 -21.26 -14.00 -4.41
N MET A 21 -20.11 -14.62 -4.13
CA MET A 21 -19.41 -14.43 -2.85
C MET A 21 -18.94 -12.98 -2.64
N ARG A 22 -18.41 -12.33 -3.68
CA ARG A 22 -18.05 -10.90 -3.62
C ARG A 22 -19.26 -10.00 -3.31
N LEU A 23 -20.45 -10.35 -3.78
CA LEU A 23 -21.70 -9.63 -3.49
C LEU A 23 -22.28 -9.93 -2.10
N LEU A 24 -21.82 -10.99 -1.42
CA LEU A 24 -22.24 -11.34 -0.05
C LEU A 24 -21.34 -10.73 1.02
N ILE A 25 -20.22 -10.12 0.64
CA ILE A 25 -19.44 -9.25 1.52
C ILE A 25 -20.22 -7.93 1.59
N PRO A 26 -20.68 -7.49 2.78
CA PRO A 26 -21.46 -6.26 2.88
C PRO A 26 -20.70 -5.09 2.28
N ALA A 27 -21.28 -4.45 1.28
CA ALA A 27 -20.87 -3.11 0.84
C ALA A 27 -21.21 -2.14 1.98
N GLY A 28 -20.28 -1.93 2.91
CA GLY A 28 -20.55 -1.01 4.03
C GLY A 28 -19.76 -1.19 5.33
N THR A 29 -18.82 -2.13 5.43
CA THR A 29 -17.85 -2.15 6.55
C THR A 29 -16.47 -2.46 6.00
N HIS A 30 -15.78 -1.43 5.49
CA HIS A 30 -14.34 -1.49 5.24
C HIS A 30 -13.58 -1.43 6.58
N GLU A 31 -13.87 -2.35 7.48
CA GLU A 31 -12.85 -2.71 8.47
C GLU A 31 -11.82 -3.53 7.71
N ILE A 32 -10.66 -2.94 7.44
CA ILE A 32 -9.49 -3.77 7.17
C ILE A 32 -9.38 -4.66 8.41
N SER A 33 -9.56 -5.97 8.22
CA SER A 33 -9.44 -6.93 9.32
C SER A 33 -8.17 -6.60 10.12
N PRO A 34 -8.24 -6.46 11.45
CA PRO A 34 -7.06 -6.18 12.27
C PRO A 34 -5.90 -7.14 11.95
N THR A 35 -6.22 -8.38 11.55
CA THR A 35 -5.26 -9.36 11.07
C THR A 35 -4.54 -8.95 9.77
N HIS A 36 -5.26 -8.38 8.79
CA HIS A 36 -4.64 -7.88 7.56
C HIS A 36 -3.74 -6.68 7.86
N MET A 37 -4.18 -5.75 8.72
CA MET A 37 -3.33 -4.63 9.13
C MET A 37 -2.07 -5.10 9.85
N ALA A 38 -2.20 -6.05 10.79
CA ALA A 38 -1.04 -6.63 11.47
C ALA A 38 -0.05 -7.30 10.50
N ALA A 39 -0.56 -7.96 9.45
CA ALA A 39 0.28 -8.53 8.41
C ALA A 39 1.01 -7.45 7.59
N ILE A 40 0.33 -6.37 7.22
CA ILE A 40 0.93 -5.23 6.52
C ILE A 40 2.01 -4.58 7.38
N GLU A 41 1.73 -4.31 8.66
CA GLU A 41 2.68 -3.75 9.61
C GLU A 41 3.91 -4.65 9.79
N ALA A 42 3.72 -5.97 9.85
CA ALA A 42 4.83 -6.92 9.93
C ALA A 42 5.71 -6.87 8.67
N MET A 43 5.12 -6.79 7.48
CA MET A 43 5.87 -6.67 6.22
C MET A 43 6.64 -5.36 6.12
N THR A 44 6.02 -4.23 6.48
CA THR A 44 6.73 -2.93 6.53
C THR A 44 7.91 -3.00 7.49
N ARG A 45 7.72 -3.56 8.69
CA ARG A 45 8.81 -3.71 9.67
C ARG A 45 9.97 -4.55 9.16
N VAL A 46 9.71 -5.58 8.35
CA VAL A 46 10.76 -6.39 7.73
C VAL A 46 11.59 -5.56 6.75
N VAL A 47 10.95 -4.67 5.98
CA VAL A 47 11.67 -3.78 5.06
C VAL A 47 12.51 -2.75 5.82
N GLU A 48 11.96 -2.14 6.87
CA GLU A 48 12.70 -1.18 7.71
C GLU A 48 13.89 -1.81 8.44
N ALA A 49 13.72 -3.04 8.93
CA ALA A 49 14.77 -3.77 9.64
C ALA A 49 16.02 -3.99 8.78
N ARG A 50 15.91 -3.95 7.44
CA ARG A 50 17.09 -3.95 6.56
C ARG A 50 17.88 -2.65 6.67
N ASP A 51 17.21 -1.50 6.63
CA ASP A 51 17.84 -0.16 6.60
C ASP A 51 18.30 0.35 7.98
N HIS A 52 18.41 -0.54 8.98
CA HIS A 52 18.76 -0.20 10.37
C HIS A 52 17.84 0.84 11.03
N ASP A 53 16.67 1.14 10.48
CA ASP A 53 15.66 1.95 11.17
C ASP A 53 14.96 1.06 12.21
N ILE A 54 15.57 0.97 13.38
CA ILE A 54 15.09 0.18 14.51
C ILE A 54 14.37 1.15 15.45
N GLY A 55 13.06 1.29 15.31
CA GLY A 55 12.27 2.08 16.25
C GLY A 55 10.81 2.26 15.88
N HIS A 56 10.13 3.14 16.63
CA HIS A 56 8.73 3.52 16.40
C HIS A 56 8.57 4.50 15.21
N HIS A 57 9.39 4.38 14.16
CA HIS A 57 9.42 5.30 13.01
C HIS A 57 8.05 5.34 12.30
N ILE A 58 7.55 4.18 11.89
CA ILE A 58 6.20 4.04 11.30
C ILE A 58 5.13 4.63 12.19
N GLU A 59 5.13 4.28 13.48
CA GLU A 59 4.11 4.77 14.42
C GLU A 59 4.13 6.31 14.53
N ARG A 60 5.30 6.94 14.44
CA ARG A 60 5.42 8.40 14.41
C ARG A 60 4.86 8.98 13.11
N ILE A 61 5.24 8.42 11.96
CA ILE A 61 4.72 8.84 10.65
C ILE A 61 3.19 8.78 10.64
N GLN A 62 2.61 7.64 11.02
CA GLN A 62 1.16 7.46 11.06
C GLN A 62 0.49 8.53 11.92
N LYS A 63 1.02 8.78 13.14
CA LYS A 63 0.50 9.83 14.04
C LYS A 63 0.60 11.22 13.41
N TYR A 64 1.71 11.57 12.79
CA TYR A 64 1.90 12.87 12.15
C TYR A 64 0.95 13.05 10.95
N VAL A 65 0.86 12.06 10.08
CA VAL A 65 -0.04 12.07 8.91
C VAL A 65 -1.49 12.27 9.35
N ARG A 66 -1.96 11.53 10.36
CA ARG A 66 -3.33 11.69 10.87
C ARG A 66 -3.56 13.06 11.50
N LEU A 67 -2.62 13.56 12.30
CA LEU A 67 -2.75 14.89 12.92
C LEU A 67 -2.87 15.98 11.85
N LEU A 68 -2.05 15.91 10.80
CA LEU A 68 -2.11 16.84 9.67
C LEU A 68 -3.43 16.72 8.91
N ALA A 69 -3.84 15.49 8.55
CA ALA A 69 -5.08 15.26 7.80
C ALA A 69 -6.32 15.73 8.58
N VAL A 70 -6.40 15.44 9.89
CA VAL A 70 -7.47 15.94 10.77
C VAL A 70 -7.48 17.47 10.84
N ARG A 71 -6.30 18.11 10.86
CA ARG A 71 -6.20 19.57 10.88
C ARG A 71 -6.60 20.20 9.54
N LEU A 72 -6.30 19.53 8.42
CA LEU A 72 -6.64 19.97 7.07
C LEU A 72 -8.13 19.77 6.76
N LYS A 73 -8.77 18.71 7.27
CA LYS A 73 -10.23 18.50 7.20
C LYS A 73 -11.03 19.69 7.74
N LYS A 74 -10.51 20.39 8.76
CA LYS A 74 -11.14 21.60 9.32
C LYS A 74 -10.95 22.86 8.47
N SER A 75 -10.14 22.80 7.42
CA SER A 75 -9.89 23.92 6.52
C SER A 75 -10.92 23.96 5.40
N ARG A 76 -11.52 25.14 5.17
CA ARG A 76 -12.48 25.35 4.07
C ARG A 76 -11.91 24.99 2.69
N ARG A 77 -10.58 25.07 2.51
CA ARG A 77 -9.90 24.74 1.25
C ARG A 77 -9.98 23.26 0.87
N TYR A 78 -10.12 22.36 1.85
CA TYR A 78 -10.00 20.91 1.65
C TYR A 78 -11.25 20.14 2.07
N LEU A 79 -12.38 20.83 2.31
CA LEU A 79 -13.63 20.21 2.79
C LEU A 79 -14.12 19.08 1.88
N ASP A 80 -13.97 19.25 0.56
CA ASP A 80 -14.44 18.27 -0.43
C ASP A 80 -13.40 17.19 -0.76
N GLN A 81 -12.21 17.25 -0.17
CA GLN A 81 -11.08 16.35 -0.47
C GLN A 81 -10.68 15.46 0.70
N ILE A 82 -10.92 15.92 1.94
CA ILE A 82 -10.45 15.24 3.15
C ILE A 82 -11.66 14.89 4.02
N ASP A 83 -12.15 13.67 3.86
CA ASP A 83 -13.17 13.06 4.71
C ASP A 83 -12.53 12.10 5.74
N ASP A 84 -13.37 11.38 6.50
CA ASP A 84 -12.84 10.40 7.47
C ASP A 84 -12.20 9.18 6.80
N GLN A 85 -12.65 8.81 5.60
CA GLN A 85 -12.08 7.69 4.85
C GLN A 85 -10.68 8.03 4.37
N PHE A 86 -10.47 9.23 3.83
CA PHE A 86 -9.15 9.73 3.47
C PHE A 86 -8.19 9.68 4.65
N ILE A 87 -8.61 10.18 5.82
CA ILE A 87 -7.79 10.18 7.05
C ILE A 87 -7.43 8.74 7.45
N PHE A 88 -8.39 7.82 7.38
CA PHE A 88 -8.17 6.40 7.65
C PHE A 88 -7.14 5.81 6.67
N ASP A 89 -7.33 6.04 5.37
CA ASP A 89 -6.49 5.50 4.31
C ASP A 89 -5.05 6.03 4.43
N VAL A 90 -4.84 7.34 4.56
CA VAL A 90 -3.46 7.88 4.67
C VAL A 90 -2.77 7.46 5.96
N TYR A 91 -3.51 7.29 7.07
CA TYR A 91 -2.95 6.79 8.32
C TYR A 91 -2.46 5.35 8.14
N HIS A 92 -3.29 4.48 7.59
CA HIS A 92 -2.96 3.06 7.45
C HIS A 92 -2.02 2.76 6.27
N ALA A 93 -2.02 3.57 5.22
CA ALA A 93 -1.20 3.37 4.03
C ALA A 93 0.19 4.04 4.14
N SER A 94 0.36 5.05 5.00
CA SER A 94 1.67 5.68 5.21
C SER A 94 2.85 4.74 5.56
N PRO A 95 2.65 3.59 6.24
CA PRO A 95 3.72 2.61 6.43
C PRO A 95 4.26 2.01 5.13
N LEU A 96 3.53 2.10 4.02
CA LEU A 96 3.95 1.55 2.73
C LEU A 96 4.95 2.44 1.98
N HIS A 97 5.23 3.66 2.46
CA HIS A 97 6.04 4.64 1.72
C HIS A 97 7.38 4.06 1.25
N ASP A 98 8.03 3.27 2.10
CA ASP A 98 9.35 2.68 1.86
C ASP A 98 9.31 1.20 1.43
N ILE A 99 8.12 0.62 1.15
CA ILE A 99 7.99 -0.82 0.84
C ILE A 99 8.88 -1.26 -0.34
N GLY A 100 9.15 -0.34 -1.28
CA GLY A 100 10.01 -0.59 -2.44
C GLY A 100 11.49 -0.75 -2.11
N LYS A 101 11.95 -0.41 -0.89
CA LYS A 101 13.34 -0.67 -0.46
C LYS A 101 13.68 -2.16 -0.49
N ILE A 102 12.67 -3.05 -0.46
CA ILE A 102 12.87 -4.49 -0.63
C ILE A 102 13.65 -4.83 -1.91
N ALA A 103 13.49 -4.05 -2.97
CA ALA A 103 14.11 -4.27 -4.27
C ALA A 103 15.49 -3.58 -4.42
N ILE A 104 15.94 -2.81 -3.41
CA ILE A 104 17.24 -2.15 -3.44
C ILE A 104 18.34 -3.14 -3.02
N PRO A 105 19.45 -3.26 -3.77
CA PRO A 105 20.57 -4.12 -3.41
C PRO A 105 21.18 -3.76 -2.05
N ASP A 106 21.57 -4.76 -1.26
CA ASP A 106 22.15 -4.57 0.08
C ASP A 106 23.42 -3.70 0.05
N GLU A 107 24.25 -3.83 -0.98
CA GLU A 107 25.48 -3.03 -1.12
C GLU A 107 25.20 -1.52 -1.27
N ILE A 108 24.00 -1.16 -1.73
CA ILE A 108 23.53 0.23 -1.85
C ILE A 108 22.75 0.62 -0.59
N LEU A 109 21.78 -0.21 -0.17
CA LEU A 109 20.91 0.05 0.98
C LEU A 109 21.71 0.17 2.29
N LEU A 110 22.67 -0.72 2.51
CA LEU A 110 23.42 -0.84 3.77
C LEU A 110 24.77 -0.12 3.73
N LYS A 111 25.03 0.70 2.70
CA LYS A 111 26.33 1.33 2.49
C LYS A 111 26.67 2.29 3.63
N LYS A 112 27.75 1.99 4.36
CA LYS A 112 28.29 2.89 5.39
C LYS A 112 29.06 4.05 4.73
N GLY A 113 28.37 5.14 4.44
CA GLY A 113 28.96 6.35 3.87
C GLY A 113 28.08 7.04 2.83
N LYS A 114 28.63 8.03 2.12
CA LYS A 114 27.88 8.70 1.05
C LYS A 114 27.72 7.75 -0.15
N LEU A 115 26.49 7.70 -0.68
CA LEU A 115 26.22 7.09 -1.97
C LEU A 115 26.88 7.93 -3.08
N SER A 116 27.46 7.26 -4.07
CA SER A 116 27.81 7.88 -5.34
C SER A 116 26.54 8.31 -6.07
N LYS A 117 26.68 9.14 -7.11
CA LYS A 117 25.54 9.58 -7.92
C LYS A 117 24.73 8.41 -8.49
N GLN A 118 25.42 7.39 -9.01
CA GLN A 118 24.78 6.21 -9.61
C GLN A 118 24.05 5.37 -8.54
N GLU A 119 24.67 5.15 -7.38
CA GLU A 119 24.04 4.43 -6.27
C GLU A 119 22.83 5.19 -5.72
N PHE A 120 22.92 6.52 -5.64
CA PHE A 120 21.78 7.36 -5.26
C PHE A 120 20.65 7.33 -6.29
N ASP A 121 20.99 7.29 -7.58
CA ASP A 121 20.01 7.11 -8.66
C ASP A 121 19.27 5.77 -8.52
N VAL A 122 19.98 4.69 -8.16
CA VAL A 122 19.35 3.40 -7.83
C VAL A 122 18.51 3.50 -6.55
N MET A 123 19.01 4.10 -5.48
CA MET A 123 18.27 4.26 -4.23
C MET A 123 16.92 4.95 -4.44
N LYS A 124 16.87 6.01 -5.25
CA LYS A 124 15.62 6.73 -5.58
C LYS A 124 14.57 5.85 -6.27
N THR A 125 14.96 4.73 -6.89
CA THR A 125 13.99 3.86 -7.58
C THR A 125 13.04 3.14 -6.63
N HIS A 126 13.31 3.11 -5.31
CA HIS A 126 12.42 2.45 -4.35
C HIS A 126 10.99 3.02 -4.39
N THR A 127 10.82 4.32 -4.64
CA THR A 127 9.50 4.96 -4.76
C THR A 127 8.72 4.36 -5.93
N ILE A 128 9.36 4.25 -7.09
CA ILE A 128 8.77 3.71 -8.32
C ILE A 128 8.53 2.21 -8.19
N LEU A 129 9.50 1.45 -7.68
CA LEU A 129 9.39 0.01 -7.52
C LEU A 129 8.28 -0.36 -6.53
N GLY A 130 8.17 0.37 -5.42
CA GLY A 130 7.06 0.20 -4.47
C GLY A 130 5.70 0.52 -5.11
N ALA A 131 5.60 1.66 -5.79
CA ALA A 131 4.37 2.07 -6.47
C ALA A 131 3.93 1.08 -7.56
N LEU A 132 4.86 0.52 -8.34
CA LEU A 132 4.57 -0.49 -9.36
C LEU A 132 3.94 -1.75 -8.77
N ASN A 133 4.44 -2.21 -7.61
CA ASN A 133 3.84 -3.35 -6.92
C ASN A 133 2.42 -3.03 -6.43
N LEU A 134 2.18 -1.82 -5.92
CA LEU A 134 0.85 -1.41 -5.49
C LEU A 134 -0.13 -1.20 -6.66
N LEU A 135 0.36 -0.71 -7.81
CA LEU A 135 -0.43 -0.60 -9.05
C LEU A 135 -0.91 -1.97 -9.54
N TYR A 136 -0.05 -3.00 -9.49
CA TYR A 136 -0.49 -4.36 -9.79
C TYR A 136 -1.63 -4.82 -8.87
N ILE A 137 -1.59 -4.47 -7.58
CA ILE A 137 -2.69 -4.77 -6.65
C ILE A 137 -3.93 -3.95 -6.96
N GLN A 138 -3.79 -2.68 -7.38
CA GLN A 138 -4.91 -1.85 -7.81
C GLN A 138 -5.64 -2.47 -9.01
N GLU A 139 -4.94 -3.08 -9.98
CA GLU A 139 -5.60 -3.79 -11.09
C GLU A 139 -6.51 -4.92 -10.62
N LEU A 140 -6.15 -5.60 -9.51
CA LEU A 140 -6.96 -6.65 -8.90
C LEU A 140 -8.11 -6.10 -8.04
N TYR A 141 -7.95 -4.89 -7.51
CA TYR A 141 -8.86 -4.21 -6.58
C TYR A 141 -9.01 -2.71 -6.91
N PRO A 142 -9.63 -2.35 -8.05
CA PRO A 142 -9.57 -1.00 -8.62
C PRO A 142 -10.23 0.08 -7.75
N ASP A 143 -11.26 -0.29 -6.98
CA ASP A 143 -12.01 0.65 -6.13
C ASP A 143 -11.45 0.74 -4.69
N ASN A 144 -10.26 0.20 -4.43
CA ASN A 144 -9.67 0.19 -3.10
C ASN A 144 -8.92 1.50 -2.80
N SER A 145 -9.58 2.39 -2.05
CA SER A 145 -9.04 3.71 -1.68
C SER A 145 -7.76 3.65 -0.85
N PHE A 146 -7.61 2.64 0.02
CA PHE A 146 -6.37 2.39 0.77
C PHE A 146 -5.18 2.10 -0.15
N ILE A 147 -5.36 1.26 -1.18
CA ILE A 147 -4.30 0.97 -2.15
C ILE A 147 -3.96 2.22 -2.95
N ASN A 148 -4.98 3.00 -3.36
CA ASN A 148 -4.77 4.26 -4.07
C ASN A 148 -3.95 5.25 -3.23
N ALA A 149 -4.27 5.40 -1.94
CA ALA A 149 -3.48 6.22 -1.02
C ALA A 149 -2.04 5.70 -0.87
N GLY A 150 -1.87 4.38 -0.79
CA GLY A 150 -0.55 3.75 -0.75
C GLY A 150 0.30 4.07 -1.98
N ILE A 151 -0.28 3.98 -3.19
CA ILE A 151 0.42 4.29 -4.44
C ILE A 151 0.95 5.73 -4.42
N GLU A 152 0.09 6.70 -4.10
CA GLU A 152 0.44 8.12 -4.08
C GLU A 152 1.54 8.40 -3.04
N ILE A 153 1.40 7.87 -1.82
CA ILE A 153 2.40 8.05 -0.77
C ILE A 153 3.75 7.44 -1.17
N THR A 154 3.75 6.17 -1.61
CA THR A 154 4.99 5.46 -1.98
C THR A 154 5.68 6.14 -3.15
N ARG A 155 4.94 6.58 -4.17
CA ARG A 155 5.51 7.20 -5.37
C ARG A 155 6.10 8.59 -5.11
N SER A 156 5.45 9.38 -4.25
CA SER A 156 5.64 10.83 -4.24
C SER A 156 6.19 11.41 -2.93
N HIS A 157 6.53 10.59 -1.92
CA HIS A 157 7.03 11.09 -0.64
C HIS A 157 8.42 11.78 -0.69
N HIS A 158 9.09 11.76 -1.84
CA HIS A 158 10.37 12.43 -2.11
C HIS A 158 10.32 13.40 -3.31
N GLU A 159 9.12 13.85 -3.72
CA GLU A 159 8.94 14.82 -4.82
C GLU A 159 9.45 16.25 -4.49
#